data_AF-A0A2W1L8U3-F1
#
_entry.id   AF-A0A2W1L8U3-F1
#
_cell.length_a   1.000
_cell.length_b   1.000
_cell.length_c   1.000
_cell.angle_alpha   90.00
_cell.angle_beta   90.00
_cell.angle_gamma   90.00
#
_symmetry.space_group_name_H-M   'P 1'
#
loop_
_entity.id
_entity.type
_entity.pdbx_description
1 polymer ?
#
loop_
_entity_poly.entity_id
_entity_poly.type
_entity_poly.pdbx_seq_one_letter_code
_entity_poly.pdbx_strand_id
1 'polypeptide(L)'
;MDITWHIVWKSAFIVLFGILMLRFSGRRSISQMTAATTVIMISIGNLLAQGILEKAVWRSAATVGLFLLYLMLLEYLEFKLPWFERLMTGRTTVVVREGTVDAKALRKLRITQHQLEMRLRQLGNLQISDLKSATIEVNGRIGYELMRHARPVTVGELEQMLQALKDSSKRP
;
A
#
# COMPACT_ATOMS: atom_id res chain seq x y z
N MET A 1 36.58 -26.73 -11.81
CA MET A 1 35.31 -25.99 -11.80
C MET A 1 35.66 -24.53 -11.70
N ASP A 2 36.00 -23.94 -12.84
CA ASP A 2 36.49 -22.57 -12.88
C ASP A 2 35.27 -21.66 -13.03
N ILE A 3 34.62 -21.38 -11.91
CA ILE A 3 33.77 -20.20 -11.81
C ILE A 3 34.73 -19.05 -12.10
N THR A 4 34.72 -18.61 -13.35
CA THR A 4 35.62 -17.58 -13.84
C THR A 4 35.39 -16.36 -12.96
N TRP A 5 36.45 -15.79 -12.39
CA TRP A 5 36.43 -14.63 -11.49
C TRP A 5 35.50 -13.50 -11.97
N HIS A 6 35.35 -13.38 -13.30
CA HIS A 6 34.39 -12.50 -13.96
C HIS A 6 32.92 -12.72 -13.56
N ILE A 7 32.48 -13.96 -13.32
CA ILE A 7 31.12 -14.30 -12.87
C ILE A 7 30.89 -13.76 -11.46
N VAL A 8 31.87 -13.91 -10.56
CA VAL A 8 31.79 -13.44 -9.17
C VAL A 8 31.60 -11.92 -9.13
N TRP A 9 32.46 -11.16 -9.81
CA TRP A 9 32.35 -9.70 -9.85
C TRP A 9 31.10 -9.20 -10.57
N LYS A 10 30.71 -9.83 -11.69
CA LYS A 10 29.47 -9.49 -12.41
C LYS A 10 28.23 -9.74 -11.57
N SER A 11 28.20 -10.83 -10.81
CA SER A 11 27.08 -11.15 -9.91
C SER A 11 27.01 -10.16 -8.75
N ALA A 12 28.15 -9.84 -8.13
CA ALA A 12 28.24 -8.80 -7.09
C ALA A 12 27.76 -7.43 -7.60
N PHE A 13 28.17 -7.04 -8.81
CA PHE A 13 27.72 -5.81 -9.45
C PHE A 13 26.20 -5.80 -9.69
N ILE A 14 25.64 -6.87 -10.26
CA ILE A 14 24.19 -6.96 -10.51
C ILE A 14 23.38 -6.88 -9.21
N VAL A 15 23.83 -7.55 -8.15
CA VAL A 15 23.14 -7.51 -6.85
C VAL A 15 23.20 -6.10 -6.26
N LEU A 16 24.37 -5.46 -6.27
CA LEU A 16 24.52 -4.11 -5.75
C LEU A 16 23.71 -3.10 -6.58
N PHE A 17 23.75 -3.22 -7.91
CA PHE A 17 22.96 -2.42 -8.83
C PHE A 17 21.45 -2.60 -8.57
N GLY A 18 20.99 -3.85 -8.46
CA GLY A 18 19.60 -4.18 -8.13
C GLY A 18 19.17 -3.54 -6.81
N ILE A 19 19.97 -3.66 -5.75
CA ILE A 19 19.69 -3.03 -4.45
C ILE A 19 19.60 -1.50 -4.60
N LEU A 20 20.52 -0.88 -5.33
CA LEU A 20 20.52 0.56 -5.58
C LEU A 20 19.24 0.99 -6.31
N MET A 21 18.86 0.25 -7.35
CA MET A 21 17.66 0.50 -8.15
C MET A 21 16.37 0.32 -7.33
N LEU A 22 16.28 -0.74 -6.52
CA LEU A 22 15.16 -0.93 -5.60
C LEU A 22 15.06 0.23 -4.60
N ARG A 23 16.19 0.73 -4.11
CA ARG A 23 16.22 1.90 -3.22
C ARG A 23 15.74 3.19 -3.90
N PHE A 24 16.05 3.36 -5.19
CA PHE A 24 15.53 4.47 -6.00
C PHE A 24 14.03 4.37 -6.28
N SER A 25 13.47 3.16 -6.35
CA SER A 25 12.02 2.94 -6.52
C SER A 25 11.18 3.38 -5.31
N GLY A 26 11.80 3.80 -4.20
CA GLY A 26 11.11 4.43 -3.08
C GLY A 26 10.91 3.53 -1.86
N ARG A 27 10.25 4.09 -0.83
CA ARG A 27 10.05 3.47 0.50
C ARG A 27 8.69 2.78 0.69
N ARG A 28 8.02 2.33 -0.38
CA ARG A 28 6.72 1.65 -0.26
C ARG A 28 6.95 0.22 0.25
N SER A 29 6.26 -0.16 1.33
CA SER A 29 6.23 -1.57 1.76
C SER A 29 5.58 -2.43 0.67
N ILE A 30 5.92 -3.73 0.58
CA ILE A 30 5.32 -4.68 -0.37
C ILE A 30 3.78 -4.60 -0.33
N SER A 31 3.21 -4.41 0.86
CA SER A 31 1.76 -4.29 1.08
C SER A 31 1.12 -2.98 0.56
N GLN A 32 1.93 -2.04 0.07
CA GLN A 32 1.52 -0.72 -0.43
C GLN A 32 1.85 -0.53 -1.92
N MET A 33 2.45 -1.53 -2.55
CA MET A 33 2.77 -1.50 -3.98
C MET A 33 1.49 -1.70 -4.80
N THR A 34 1.35 -0.99 -5.91
CA THR A 34 0.27 -1.27 -6.86
C THR A 34 0.55 -2.59 -7.58
N ALA A 35 -0.48 -3.17 -8.20
CA ALA A 35 -0.30 -4.36 -9.03
C ALA A 35 0.74 -4.12 -10.14
N ALA A 36 0.71 -2.92 -10.77
CA ALA A 36 1.68 -2.52 -11.78
C ALA A 36 3.11 -2.46 -11.23
N THR A 37 3.33 -1.80 -10.08
CA THR A 37 4.65 -1.75 -9.43
C THR A 37 5.17 -3.15 -9.10
N THR A 38 4.28 -4.04 -8.65
CA THR A 38 4.63 -5.42 -8.29
C THR A 38 5.09 -6.21 -9.52
N VAL A 39 4.35 -6.14 -10.62
CA VAL A 39 4.73 -6.81 -11.89
C VAL A 39 6.07 -6.31 -12.40
N ILE A 40 6.32 -5.00 -12.34
CA ILE A 40 7.59 -4.41 -12.78
C ILE A 40 8.75 -4.89 -11.91
N MET A 41 8.57 -4.94 -10.58
CA MET A 41 9.63 -5.41 -9.67
C MET A 41 9.98 -6.88 -9.86
N ILE A 42 8.98 -7.74 -10.05
CA ILE A 42 9.20 -9.15 -10.39
C ILE A 42 9.95 -9.26 -11.72
N SER A 43 9.57 -8.45 -12.71
CA SER A 43 10.22 -8.42 -14.02
C SER A 43 11.68 -7.97 -13.94
N ILE A 44 11.98 -6.93 -13.15
CA ILE A 44 13.34 -6.46 -12.89
C ILE A 44 14.19 -7.57 -12.28
N GLY A 45 13.66 -8.28 -11.26
CA GLY A 45 14.35 -9.42 -10.66
C GLY A 45 14.69 -10.51 -11.67
N ASN A 46 13.73 -10.86 -12.54
CA ASN A 46 13.93 -11.83 -13.60
C ASN A 46 15.00 -11.38 -14.63
N LEU A 47 14.96 -10.10 -15.06
CA LEU A 47 15.91 -9.54 -16.02
C LEU A 47 17.34 -9.50 -15.49
N LEU A 48 17.52 -9.18 -14.21
CA LEU A 48 18.81 -9.23 -13.53
C LEU A 48 19.36 -10.66 -13.49
N ALA A 49 18.54 -11.65 -13.14
CA ALA A 49 18.93 -13.05 -13.13
C ALA A 49 19.33 -13.55 -14.54
N GLN A 50 18.52 -13.25 -15.55
CA GLN A 50 18.82 -13.58 -16.95
C GLN A 50 20.15 -12.98 -17.43
N GLY A 51 20.47 -11.75 -17.00
CA GLY A 51 21.75 -11.11 -17.35
C GLY A 51 22.99 -11.83 -16.84
N ILE A 52 22.88 -12.50 -15.70
CA ILE A 52 23.94 -13.36 -15.17
C ILE A 52 24.04 -14.63 -16.01
N LEU A 53 22.91 -15.31 -16.23
CA LEU A 53 22.85 -16.61 -16.94
C LEU A 53 23.35 -16.49 -18.39
N GLU A 54 22.89 -15.47 -19.12
CA GLU A 54 23.25 -15.26 -20.52
C GLU A 54 24.58 -14.52 -20.70
N LYS A 55 25.30 -14.22 -19.60
CA LYS A 55 26.54 -13.41 -19.58
C LYS A 55 26.37 -12.02 -20.21
N ALA A 56 25.13 -11.53 -20.34
CA ALA A 56 24.74 -10.28 -21.00
C ALA A 56 24.46 -9.14 -20.00
N VAL A 57 25.24 -9.06 -18.92
CA VAL A 57 25.07 -8.14 -17.79
C VAL A 57 24.77 -6.70 -18.18
N TRP A 58 25.51 -6.14 -19.15
CA TRP A 58 25.32 -4.76 -19.58
C TRP A 58 23.96 -4.53 -20.27
N ARG A 59 23.50 -5.51 -21.05
CA ARG A 59 22.20 -5.46 -21.71
C ARG A 59 21.08 -5.51 -20.67
N SER A 60 21.18 -6.44 -19.72
CA SER A 60 20.21 -6.53 -18.62
C SER A 60 20.18 -5.28 -17.75
N ALA A 61 21.35 -4.69 -17.44
CA ALA A 61 21.41 -3.43 -16.70
C ALA A 61 20.70 -2.29 -17.44
N ALA A 62 20.89 -2.17 -18.76
CA ALA A 62 20.19 -1.19 -19.58
C ALA A 62 18.67 -1.43 -19.61
N THR A 63 18.23 -2.69 -19.77
CA THR A 63 16.80 -3.04 -19.76
C THR A 63 16.17 -2.75 -18.40
N VAL A 64 16.86 -3.04 -17.29
CA VAL A 64 16.39 -2.71 -15.94
C VAL A 64 16.27 -1.20 -15.75
N GLY A 65 17.23 -0.42 -16.25
CA GLY A 65 17.14 1.04 -16.26
C GLY A 65 15.90 1.55 -16.99
N LEU A 66 15.56 0.94 -18.13
CA LEU A 66 14.34 1.28 -18.88
C LEU A 66 13.06 0.91 -18.12
N PHE A 67 13.02 -0.24 -17.44
CA PHE A 67 11.88 -0.64 -16.62
C PHE A 67 11.64 0.32 -15.46
N LEU A 68 12.70 0.85 -14.85
CA LEU A 68 12.58 1.88 -13.81
C LEU A 68 12.09 3.21 -14.37
N LEU A 69 12.54 3.59 -15.57
CA LEU A 69 12.00 4.77 -16.24
C LEU A 69 10.49 4.61 -16.51
N TYR A 70 10.06 3.42 -16.94
CA TYR A 70 8.64 3.11 -17.11
C TYR A 70 7.88 3.17 -15.78
N LEU A 71 8.48 2.67 -14.69
CA LEU A 71 7.88 2.77 -13.36
C LEU A 71 7.67 4.23 -12.94
N MET A 72 8.71 5.07 -13.07
CA MET A 72 8.60 6.51 -12.78
C MET A 72 7.55 7.19 -13.65
N LEU A 73 7.48 6.83 -14.93
CA LEU A 73 6.49 7.35 -15.86
C LEU A 73 5.07 6.96 -15.42
N LEU A 74 4.85 5.70 -15.06
CA LEU A 74 3.57 5.23 -14.54
C LEU A 74 3.15 5.96 -13.27
N GLU A 75 4.06 6.10 -12.30
CA GLU A 75 3.79 6.84 -11.06
C GLU A 75 3.44 8.31 -11.34
N TYR A 76 4.13 8.95 -12.29
CA TYR A 76 3.81 10.30 -12.74
C TYR A 76 2.44 10.38 -13.42
N LEU A 77 2.09 9.40 -14.27
CA LEU A 77 0.78 9.33 -14.91
C LEU A 77 -0.34 9.09 -13.89
N GLU A 78 -0.14 8.23 -12.91
CA GLU A 78 -1.08 8.01 -11.80
C GLU A 78 -1.32 9.33 -11.05
N PHE A 79 -0.26 10.07 -10.73
CA PHE A 79 -0.38 11.35 -10.04
C PHE A 79 -1.09 12.43 -10.88
N LYS A 80 -0.82 12.50 -12.19
CA LYS A 80 -1.32 13.57 -13.05
C LYS A 80 -2.71 13.31 -13.63
N LEU A 81 -3.09 12.04 -13.81
CA LEU A 81 -4.30 11.63 -14.53
C LEU A 81 -5.23 10.82 -13.60
N PRO A 82 -6.31 11.41 -13.06
CA PRO A 82 -7.23 10.72 -12.15
C PRO A 82 -7.95 9.50 -12.74
N TRP A 83 -8.04 9.41 -14.07
CA TRP A 83 -8.57 8.20 -14.73
C TRP A 83 -7.53 7.07 -14.75
N PHE A 84 -6.24 7.40 -14.84
CA PHE A 84 -5.14 6.44 -14.84
C PHE A 84 -4.90 5.90 -13.42
N GLU A 85 -4.95 6.77 -12.42
CA GLU A 85 -5.00 6.37 -11.00
C GLU A 85 -6.14 5.37 -10.75
N ARG A 86 -7.36 5.68 -11.21
CA ARG A 86 -8.51 4.76 -11.09
C ARG A 86 -8.37 3.48 -11.88
N LEU A 87 -7.54 3.43 -12.92
CA LEU A 87 -7.27 2.23 -13.69
C LEU A 87 -6.24 1.34 -12.97
N MET A 88 -5.17 1.93 -12.44
CA MET A 88 -4.06 1.21 -11.79
C MET A 88 -4.36 0.84 -10.34
N THR A 89 -4.91 1.78 -9.57
CA THR A 89 -5.27 1.62 -8.15
C THR A 89 -6.70 1.10 -8.00
N GLY A 90 -7.52 1.15 -9.05
CA GLY A 90 -8.92 0.74 -9.07
C GLY A 90 -9.83 1.62 -8.20
N ARG A 91 -11.02 1.12 -7.85
CA ARG A 91 -12.03 1.88 -7.08
C ARG A 91 -12.28 1.27 -5.71
N THR A 92 -12.14 2.11 -4.68
CA THR A 92 -12.58 1.81 -3.33
C THR A 92 -14.08 1.55 -3.29
N THR A 93 -14.49 0.47 -2.63
CA THR A 93 -15.90 0.06 -2.53
C THR A 93 -16.37 0.20 -1.10
N VAL A 94 -17.46 0.96 -0.88
CA VAL A 94 -18.09 1.07 0.44
C VAL A 94 -18.80 -0.25 0.75
N VAL A 95 -18.49 -0.83 1.91
CA VAL A 95 -19.05 -2.11 2.37
C VAL A 95 -19.86 -1.98 3.66
N VAL A 96 -19.68 -0.89 4.41
CA VAL A 96 -20.52 -0.52 5.56
C VAL A 96 -20.92 0.94 5.45
N ARG A 97 -22.19 1.25 5.72
CA ARG A 97 -22.71 2.62 5.87
C ARG A 97 -23.60 2.68 7.11
N GLU A 98 -23.32 3.63 8.00
CA GLU A 98 -24.12 3.90 9.20
C GLU A 98 -24.47 2.61 9.98
N GLY A 99 -23.47 1.79 10.28
CA GLY A 99 -23.66 0.54 11.02
C GLY A 99 -24.29 -0.62 10.23
N THR A 100 -24.60 -0.43 8.93
CA THR A 100 -25.25 -1.44 8.09
C THR A 100 -24.31 -1.96 7.01
N VAL A 101 -24.27 -3.28 6.84
CA VAL A 101 -23.45 -3.95 5.83
C VAL A 101 -24.14 -3.89 4.46
N ASP A 102 -23.40 -3.46 3.44
CA ASP A 102 -23.84 -3.57 2.05
C ASP A 102 -23.53 -4.96 1.49
N ALA A 103 -24.49 -5.87 1.63
CA ALA A 103 -24.38 -7.24 1.13
C ALA A 103 -24.17 -7.31 -0.40
N LYS A 104 -24.67 -6.33 -1.17
CA LYS A 104 -24.47 -6.30 -2.63
C LYS A 104 -23.02 -5.95 -2.95
N ALA A 105 -22.45 -4.98 -2.25
CA ALA A 105 -21.04 -4.62 -2.36
C ALA A 105 -20.11 -5.78 -1.98
N LEU A 106 -20.39 -6.46 -0.87
CA LEU A 106 -19.65 -7.65 -0.44
C LEU A 106 -19.69 -8.78 -1.48
N ARG A 107 -20.88 -9.06 -2.05
CA ARG A 107 -21.03 -10.05 -3.12
C ARG A 107 -20.21 -9.70 -4.36
N LYS A 108 -20.18 -8.42 -4.75
CA LYS A 108 -19.37 -7.95 -5.89
C LYS A 108 -17.87 -8.14 -5.63
N LEU A 109 -17.42 -7.96 -4.39
CA LEU A 109 -16.04 -8.16 -3.97
C LEU A 109 -15.69 -9.63 -3.67
N ARG A 110 -16.68 -10.54 -3.69
CA ARG A 110 -16.54 -11.95 -3.27
C ARG A 110 -15.99 -12.07 -1.84
N ILE A 111 -16.38 -11.16 -0.96
CA ILE A 111 -16.01 -11.16 0.45
C ILE A 111 -17.23 -11.53 1.27
N THR A 112 -17.07 -12.48 2.18
CA THR A 112 -18.15 -12.85 3.12
C THR A 112 -18.23 -11.85 4.27
N GLN A 113 -19.41 -11.74 4.90
CA GLN A 113 -19.55 -10.91 6.11
C GLN A 113 -18.58 -11.36 7.22
N HIS A 114 -18.35 -12.67 7.36
CA HIS A 114 -17.38 -13.21 8.32
C HIS A 114 -15.94 -12.71 8.05
N GLN A 115 -15.52 -12.66 6.78
CA GLN A 115 -14.20 -12.11 6.41
C GLN A 115 -14.11 -10.61 6.68
N LEU A 116 -15.19 -9.85 6.48
CA LEU A 116 -15.23 -8.43 6.84
C LEU A 116 -15.02 -8.27 8.36
N GLU A 117 -15.78 -8.99 9.18
CA GLU A 117 -15.67 -8.95 10.64
C GLU A 117 -14.29 -9.40 11.14
N MET A 118 -13.70 -10.45 10.53
CA MET A 118 -12.33 -10.88 10.82
C MET A 118 -11.31 -9.76 10.61
N ARG A 119 -11.42 -9.01 9.51
CA ARG A 119 -10.52 -7.90 9.22
C ARG A 119 -10.76 -6.70 10.16
N LEU A 120 -12.00 -6.40 10.51
CA LEU A 120 -12.33 -5.37 11.50
C LEU A 120 -11.76 -5.71 12.89
N ARG A 121 -11.73 -6.99 13.27
CA ARG A 121 -11.06 -7.45 14.50
C ARG A 121 -9.56 -7.19 14.48
N GLN A 122 -8.89 -7.44 13.36
CA GLN A 122 -7.46 -7.18 13.21
C GLN A 122 -7.09 -5.69 13.33
N LEU A 123 -8.05 -4.79 13.12
CA LEU A 123 -7.87 -3.33 13.24
C LEU A 123 -8.13 -2.78 14.65
N GLY A 124 -8.33 -3.66 15.65
CA GLY A 124 -8.58 -3.25 17.04
C GLY A 124 -10.00 -3.57 17.52
N ASN A 125 -10.56 -4.71 17.10
CA ASN A 125 -11.88 -5.19 17.54
C ASN A 125 -13.05 -4.23 17.26
N LEU A 126 -13.03 -3.58 16.10
CA LEU A 126 -14.11 -2.69 15.67
C LEU A 126 -15.41 -3.46 15.45
N GLN A 127 -16.51 -2.98 16.01
CA GLN A 127 -17.85 -3.50 15.75
C GLN A 127 -18.46 -2.78 14.55
N ILE A 128 -19.28 -3.51 13.77
CA ILE A 128 -19.93 -2.93 12.59
C ILE A 128 -20.84 -1.76 12.99
N SER A 129 -21.55 -1.87 14.10
CA SER A 129 -22.44 -0.83 14.66
C SER A 129 -21.74 0.50 14.96
N ASP A 130 -20.44 0.47 15.21
CA ASP A 130 -19.65 1.66 15.53
C ASP A 130 -19.08 2.35 14.29
N LEU A 131 -19.27 1.76 13.12
CA LEU A 131 -18.76 2.26 11.84
C LEU A 131 -19.78 3.18 11.18
N LYS A 132 -19.40 4.44 11.02
CA LYS A 132 -20.10 5.36 10.13
C LYS A 132 -19.91 4.95 8.67
N SER A 133 -18.68 4.58 8.31
CA SER A 133 -18.40 3.96 7.02
C SER A 133 -17.24 2.99 7.08
N ALA A 134 -17.27 1.97 6.23
CA ALA A 134 -16.11 1.14 5.95
C ALA A 134 -16.01 0.89 4.46
N THR A 135 -14.79 0.93 3.96
CA THR A 135 -14.45 0.74 2.57
C THR A 135 -13.41 -0.35 2.41
N ILE A 136 -13.47 -1.04 1.28
CA ILE A 136 -12.43 -1.97 0.86
C ILE A 136 -11.69 -1.35 -0.32
N GLU A 137 -10.39 -1.13 -0.11
CA GLU A 137 -9.44 -0.72 -1.14
C GLU A 137 -9.09 -1.91 -2.05
N VAL A 138 -8.47 -1.63 -3.20
CA VAL A 138 -8.14 -2.64 -4.21
C VAL A 138 -7.03 -3.59 -3.77
N ASN A 139 -6.12 -3.11 -2.92
CA ASN A 139 -5.16 -3.95 -2.20
C ASN A 139 -5.82 -4.84 -1.12
N GLY A 140 -7.14 -4.76 -0.94
CA GLY A 140 -7.92 -5.52 0.04
C GLY A 140 -7.92 -4.93 1.45
N ARG A 141 -7.26 -3.80 1.69
CA ARG A 141 -7.26 -3.13 2.99
C ARG A 141 -8.61 -2.50 3.29
N ILE A 142 -8.91 -2.38 4.58
CA ILE A 142 -10.11 -1.70 5.05
C ILE A 142 -9.74 -0.27 5.46
N GLY A 143 -10.42 0.70 4.85
CA GLY A 143 -10.54 2.05 5.38
C GLY A 143 -11.82 2.16 6.21
N TYR A 144 -11.81 2.92 7.29
CA TYR A 144 -12.99 3.07 8.13
C TYR A 144 -13.12 4.46 8.75
N GLU A 145 -14.35 4.85 9.03
CA GLU A 145 -14.71 6.04 9.79
C GLU A 145 -15.64 5.62 10.92
N LEU A 146 -15.31 5.99 12.16
CA LEU A 146 -16.12 5.68 13.34
C LEU A 146 -17.25 6.70 13.52
N MET A 147 -18.37 6.23 14.06
CA MET A 147 -19.45 7.08 14.55
C MET A 147 -18.96 8.00 15.68
N ARG A 148 -19.68 9.09 15.93
CA ARG A 148 -19.28 10.09 16.93
C ARG A 148 -19.05 9.49 18.31
N HIS A 149 -19.92 8.58 18.76
CA HIS A 149 -19.85 7.97 20.09
C HIS A 149 -18.72 6.95 20.24
N ALA A 150 -18.24 6.37 19.14
CA ALA A 150 -17.20 5.35 19.13
C ALA A 150 -15.79 5.92 18.86
N ARG A 151 -15.67 7.22 18.56
CA ARG A 151 -14.37 7.85 18.33
C ARG A 151 -13.61 8.01 19.65
N PRO A 152 -12.32 7.59 19.71
CA PRO A 152 -11.51 7.81 20.89
C PRO A 152 -11.25 9.31 21.07
N VAL A 153 -11.32 9.77 22.32
CA VAL A 153 -10.97 11.14 22.69
C VAL A 153 -9.45 11.30 22.60
N THR A 154 -8.99 12.35 21.94
CA THR A 154 -7.56 12.67 21.88
C THR A 154 -7.09 13.33 23.18
N VAL A 155 -5.80 13.20 23.50
CA VAL A 155 -5.23 13.85 24.70
C VAL A 155 -5.44 15.37 24.67
N GLY A 156 -5.31 16.00 23.50
CA GLY A 156 -5.54 17.44 23.36
C GLY A 156 -7.00 17.87 23.61
N GLU A 157 -7.98 17.09 23.16
CA GLU A 157 -9.40 17.35 23.47
C GLU A 157 -9.68 17.19 24.97
N LEU A 158 -9.07 16.19 25.62
CA LEU A 158 -9.17 16.00 27.07
C LEU A 158 -8.55 17.17 27.84
N GLU A 159 -7.36 17.64 27.45
CA GLU A 159 -6.69 18.78 28.08
C GLU A 159 -7.54 20.07 27.96
N GLN A 160 -8.12 20.32 26.79
CA GLN A 160 -9.03 21.45 26.58
C GLN A 160 -10.27 21.37 27.47
N MET A 161 -10.88 20.19 27.62
CA MET A 161 -12.00 19.99 28.54
C MET A 161 -11.59 20.25 29.99
N LEU A 162 -10.43 19.74 30.42
CA LEU A 162 -9.92 19.96 31.78
C LEU A 162 -9.59 21.43 32.06
N GLN A 163 -9.07 22.15 31.07
CA GLN A 163 -8.81 23.58 31.20
C GLN A 163 -10.10 24.39 31.29
N ALA A 164 -11.10 24.09 30.46
CA ALA A 164 -12.41 24.71 30.52
C ALA A 164 -13.10 24.49 31.89
N LEU A 165 -12.96 23.30 32.48
CA LEU A 165 -13.46 23.01 33.82
C LEU A 165 -12.73 23.82 34.91
N LYS A 166 -11.40 23.94 34.82
CA LYS A 166 -10.62 24.79 35.75
C LYS A 166 -11.00 26.26 35.66
N ASP A 167 -11.24 26.77 34.47
CA ASP A 167 -11.62 28.17 34.25
C ASP A 167 -13.06 28.44 34.71
N SER A 168 -13.97 27.47 34.56
CA SER A 168 -15.33 27.55 35.09
C SER A 168 -15.36 27.50 36.62
N SER A 169 -14.48 26.72 37.26
CA SER A 169 -14.40 26.63 38.72
C SER A 169 -13.82 27.89 39.38
N LYS A 170 -13.16 28.78 38.62
CA LYS A 170 -12.56 30.04 39.10
C LYS A 170 -13.49 31.24 38.97
N ARG A 171 -14.68 31.08 38.38
CA ARG A 171 -15.69 32.14 38.31
C ARG A 171 -16.50 32.16 39.62
N PRO A 172 -16.59 33.30 40.33
CA PRO A 172 -17.31 33.43 41.59
C PRO A 172 -18.82 33.24 41.44
#